data_AF-A0A1A9HXF3-F1
#
_entry.id   AF-A0A1A9HXF3-F1
#
_cell.length_a   1.000
_cell.length_b   1.000
_cell.length_c   1.000
_cell.angle_alpha   90.00
_cell.angle_beta   90.00
_cell.angle_gamma   90.00
#
_symmetry.space_group_name_H-M   'P 1'
#
loop_
_entity.id
_entity.type
_entity.pdbx_description
1 polymer ?
#
loop_
_entity_poly.entity_id
_entity_poly.type
_entity_poly.pdbx_seq_one_letter_code
_entity_poly.pdbx_strand_id
1 'polypeptide(L)'
;MRLIFKILLAVLCLINISSCRTYLDIERNSIASDYMTFRYNKDYNELDYFNKVNGVADKEVFYTTHFTIRLPKNIVYWKQLGNKFYFEYASKQIIYIYTSYKNEGKESDNWEVRDLEEGKDFSYLDEYWTNERGYNEDDLYKRNKERITKFYTNGKYAILLYNIKEKNYPPFLESIKTFRVK
;
A
#
# COMPACT_ATOMS: atom_id res chain seq x y z
N MET A 1 -19.85 -1.55 -46.66
CA MET A 1 -18.82 -2.31 -45.92
C MET A 1 -17.79 -1.42 -45.20
N ARG A 2 -17.07 -0.52 -45.89
CA ARG A 2 -16.02 0.33 -45.26
C ARG A 2 -16.50 1.28 -44.15
N LEU A 3 -17.73 1.80 -44.25
CA LEU A 3 -18.29 2.70 -43.23
C LEU A 3 -18.67 1.97 -41.93
N ILE A 4 -19.29 0.79 -42.06
CA ILE A 4 -19.68 -0.07 -40.93
C ILE A 4 -18.45 -0.52 -40.14
N PHE A 5 -17.36 -0.90 -40.83
CA PHE A 5 -16.10 -1.28 -40.19
C PHE A 5 -15.46 -0.12 -39.40
N LYS A 6 -15.51 1.12 -39.93
CA LYS A 6 -15.01 2.31 -39.23
C LYS A 6 -15.81 2.64 -37.98
N ILE A 7 -17.14 2.49 -38.04
CA ILE A 7 -18.03 2.71 -36.90
C ILE A 7 -17.77 1.65 -35.82
N LEU A 8 -17.63 0.37 -36.21
CA LEU A 8 -17.30 -0.72 -35.28
C LEU A 8 -15.96 -0.49 -34.58
N LEU A 9 -14.94 -0.05 -35.32
CA LEU A 9 -13.62 0.26 -34.76
C LEU A 9 -13.68 1.46 -33.79
N ALA A 10 -14.45 2.51 -34.13
CA ALA A 10 -14.64 3.66 -33.25
C ALA A 10 -15.39 3.29 -31.96
N VAL A 11 -16.42 2.44 -32.05
CA VAL A 11 -17.16 1.91 -30.90
C VAL A 11 -16.26 1.02 -30.05
N LEU A 12 -15.44 0.16 -30.65
CA LEU A 12 -14.47 -0.67 -29.94
C LEU A 12 -13.42 0.18 -29.21
N CYS A 13 -12.92 1.23 -29.87
CA CYS A 13 -12.03 2.20 -29.24
C CYS A 13 -12.71 2.88 -28.06
N LEU A 14 -13.95 3.37 -28.21
CA LEU A 14 -14.73 4.02 -27.16
C LEU A 14 -14.99 3.11 -25.94
N ILE A 15 -15.30 1.83 -26.17
CA ILE A 15 -15.51 0.83 -25.10
C ILE A 15 -14.22 0.54 -24.33
N ASN A 16 -13.05 0.62 -24.98
CA ASN A 16 -11.76 0.43 -24.32
C ASN A 16 -11.33 1.65 -23.48
N ILE A 17 -11.80 2.87 -23.80
CA ILE A 17 -11.49 4.07 -23.00
C ILE A 17 -12.33 4.13 -21.72
N SER A 18 -13.49 3.45 -21.69
CA SER A 18 -14.38 3.38 -20.52
C SER A 18 -14.04 2.26 -19.54
N SER A 19 -12.80 1.73 -19.54
CA SER A 19 -12.33 0.88 -18.44
C SER A 19 -12.24 1.72 -17.16
N CYS A 20 -13.39 1.87 -16.50
CA CYS A 20 -13.50 2.54 -15.22
C CYS A 20 -12.69 1.75 -14.20
N ARG A 21 -11.55 2.31 -13.78
CA ARG A 21 -10.86 1.81 -12.59
C ARG A 21 -11.81 1.94 -11.41
N THR A 22 -12.14 0.81 -10.80
CA THR A 22 -12.95 0.78 -9.59
C THR A 22 -12.03 1.06 -8.41
N TYR A 23 -12.24 2.18 -7.73
CA TYR A 23 -11.55 2.49 -6.48
C TYR A 23 -12.38 1.95 -5.31
N LEU A 24 -11.71 1.38 -4.31
CA LEU A 24 -12.37 0.77 -3.16
C LEU A 24 -12.93 1.83 -2.19
N ASP A 25 -12.31 3.00 -2.17
CA ASP A 25 -12.48 4.02 -1.13
C ASP A 25 -13.49 5.11 -1.50
N ILE A 26 -14.68 4.68 -1.95
CA ILE A 26 -15.81 5.57 -2.23
C ILE A 26 -16.36 6.12 -0.89
N GLU A 27 -16.58 7.44 -0.83
CA GLU A 27 -17.14 8.11 0.35
C GLU A 27 -18.45 7.44 0.82
N ARG A 28 -18.65 7.37 2.14
CA ARG A 28 -19.78 6.75 2.86
C ARG A 28 -19.68 5.24 3.13
N ASN A 29 -18.66 4.57 2.63
CA ASN A 29 -18.34 3.22 3.06
C ASN A 29 -17.23 3.23 4.12
N SER A 30 -17.32 2.33 5.08
CA SER A 30 -16.23 1.99 5.98
C SER A 30 -16.16 0.48 6.12
N ILE A 31 -14.96 -0.03 6.34
CA ILE A 31 -14.77 -1.43 6.72
C ILE A 31 -14.57 -1.44 8.23
N ALA A 32 -15.42 -2.13 8.96
CA ALA A 32 -15.25 -2.35 10.39
C ALA A 32 -15.25 -3.85 10.64
N SER A 33 -14.29 -4.31 11.44
CA SER A 33 -14.11 -5.70 11.84
C SER A 33 -13.58 -5.75 13.27
N ASP A 34 -13.47 -6.95 13.84
CA ASP A 34 -12.93 -7.14 15.20
C ASP A 34 -11.44 -6.80 15.33
N TYR A 35 -10.74 -6.58 14.22
CA TYR A 35 -9.30 -6.34 14.17
C TYR A 35 -8.89 -5.01 13.54
N MET A 36 -9.79 -4.34 12.81
CA MET A 36 -9.51 -3.02 12.21
C MET A 36 -10.76 -2.22 11.90
N THR A 37 -10.59 -0.91 11.78
CA THR A 37 -11.53 0.02 11.16
C THR A 37 -10.83 0.78 10.03
N PHE A 38 -11.41 0.79 8.85
CA PHE A 38 -10.97 1.56 7.69
C PHE A 38 -12.05 2.57 7.31
N ARG A 39 -11.77 3.85 7.53
CA ARG A 39 -12.67 4.97 7.22
C ARG A 39 -12.30 5.61 5.88
N TYR A 40 -13.27 5.70 4.97
CA TYR A 40 -13.08 6.40 3.70
C TYR A 40 -13.60 7.83 3.80
N ASN A 41 -12.73 8.76 4.21
CA ASN A 41 -13.07 10.18 4.25
C ASN A 41 -12.93 10.81 2.86
N LYS A 42 -13.28 12.09 2.78
CA LYS A 42 -13.24 12.88 1.54
C LYS A 42 -11.82 13.04 0.99
N ASP A 43 -10.92 13.53 1.82
CA ASP A 43 -9.57 13.93 1.36
C ASP A 43 -8.51 12.84 1.59
N TYR A 44 -8.77 11.90 2.50
CA TYR A 44 -7.87 10.78 2.84
C TYR A 44 -8.66 9.59 3.36
N ASN A 45 -8.01 8.44 3.44
CA ASN A 45 -8.53 7.28 4.15
C ASN A 45 -7.80 7.14 5.49
N GLU A 46 -8.45 6.56 6.49
CA GLU A 46 -7.85 6.34 7.80
C GLU A 46 -7.98 4.88 8.19
N LEU A 47 -6.84 4.26 8.46
CA LEU A 47 -6.78 2.91 9.01
C LEU A 47 -6.50 3.00 10.51
N ASP A 48 -7.29 2.26 11.28
CA ASP A 48 -7.11 2.00 12.70
C ASP A 48 -7.03 0.48 12.89
N TYR A 49 -5.83 -0.04 13.17
CA TYR A 49 -5.57 -1.46 13.37
C TYR A 49 -5.42 -1.75 14.86
N PHE A 50 -6.25 -2.66 15.39
CA PHE A 50 -6.35 -2.96 16.82
C PHE A 50 -6.50 -4.45 17.11
N ASN A 51 -6.00 -5.31 16.22
CA ASN A 51 -6.13 -6.76 16.35
C ASN A 51 -5.77 -7.24 17.76
N LYS A 52 -6.69 -7.99 18.38
CA LYS A 52 -6.57 -8.51 19.75
C LYS A 52 -5.96 -9.91 19.81
N VAL A 53 -5.74 -10.55 18.66
CA VAL A 53 -5.19 -11.91 18.56
C VAL A 53 -3.67 -11.83 18.50
N ASN A 54 -3.01 -12.35 19.54
CA ASN A 54 -1.55 -12.49 19.58
C ASN A 54 -1.10 -13.73 18.79
N GLY A 55 0.08 -13.65 18.18
CA GLY A 55 0.75 -14.82 17.63
C GLY A 55 1.34 -15.67 18.76
N VAL A 56 1.33 -16.99 18.61
CA VAL A 56 2.03 -17.91 19.54
C VAL A 56 2.86 -18.86 18.70
N ALA A 57 4.15 -18.93 18.97
CA ALA A 57 5.04 -19.96 18.41
C ALA A 57 5.82 -20.59 19.56
N ASP A 58 5.77 -21.92 19.64
CA ASP A 58 6.32 -22.71 20.74
C ASP A 58 5.87 -22.24 22.13
N LYS A 59 6.69 -21.43 22.80
CA LYS A 59 6.45 -20.86 24.15
C LYS A 59 6.46 -19.34 24.16
N GLU A 60 6.62 -18.70 23.00
CA GLU A 60 6.71 -17.25 22.87
C GLU A 60 5.37 -16.68 22.38
N VAL A 61 4.97 -15.56 22.98
CA VAL A 61 3.77 -14.81 22.62
C VAL A 61 4.19 -13.53 21.91
N PHE A 62 3.72 -13.35 20.68
CA PHE A 62 3.97 -12.20 19.82
C PHE A 62 2.78 -11.25 19.89
N TYR A 63 2.96 -10.14 20.59
CA TYR A 63 1.88 -9.19 20.83
C TYR A 63 1.68 -8.27 19.63
N THR A 64 0.46 -8.22 19.11
CA THR A 64 0.12 -7.35 17.98
C THR A 64 0.26 -5.88 18.34
N THR A 65 0.85 -5.11 17.43
CA THR A 65 0.96 -3.66 17.57
C THR A 65 -0.30 -2.99 17.05
N HIS A 66 -0.86 -2.07 17.84
CA HIS A 66 -2.00 -1.27 17.44
C HIS A 66 -1.50 0.03 16.83
N PHE A 67 -2.09 0.46 15.72
CA PHE A 67 -1.66 1.70 15.08
C PHE A 67 -2.79 2.38 14.33
N THR A 68 -2.60 3.66 14.07
CA THR A 68 -3.41 4.43 13.15
C THR A 68 -2.55 5.13 12.11
N ILE A 69 -3.07 5.28 10.89
CA ILE A 69 -2.40 5.97 9.80
C ILE A 69 -3.42 6.54 8.82
N ARG A 70 -3.10 7.71 8.23
CA ARG A 70 -3.79 8.23 7.06
C ARG A 70 -3.15 7.70 5.78
N LEU A 71 -3.99 7.38 4.81
CA LEU A 71 -3.63 6.88 3.50
C LEU A 71 -4.22 7.79 2.42
N PRO A 72 -3.50 8.04 1.32
CA PRO A 72 -4.05 8.74 0.16
C PRO A 72 -5.31 8.06 -0.38
N LYS A 73 -6.13 8.85 -1.10
CA LYS A 73 -7.30 8.37 -1.83
C LYS A 73 -6.93 7.55 -3.07
N ASN A 74 -7.94 6.89 -3.64
CA ASN A 74 -7.90 6.10 -4.88
C ASN A 74 -7.14 4.77 -4.71
N ILE A 75 -7.44 4.07 -3.62
CA ILE A 75 -6.92 2.73 -3.35
C ILE A 75 -7.59 1.78 -4.34
N VAL A 76 -6.77 1.10 -5.14
CA VAL A 76 -7.23 0.11 -6.13
C VAL A 76 -7.40 -1.25 -5.44
N TYR A 77 -6.49 -1.57 -4.54
CA TYR A 77 -6.48 -2.84 -3.81
C TYR A 77 -5.73 -2.68 -2.50
N TRP A 78 -6.12 -3.43 -1.47
CA TRP A 78 -5.31 -3.56 -0.27
C TRP A 78 -5.37 -4.98 0.28
N LYS A 79 -4.32 -5.39 0.98
CA LYS A 79 -4.25 -6.68 1.66
C LYS A 79 -3.38 -6.61 2.91
N GLN A 80 -3.76 -7.40 3.91
CA GLN A 80 -2.94 -7.68 5.08
C GLN A 80 -2.41 -9.11 4.99
N LEU A 81 -1.10 -9.28 5.24
CA LEU A 81 -0.43 -10.57 5.40
C LEU A 81 0.33 -10.56 6.73
N GLY A 82 -0.24 -11.18 7.77
CA GLY A 82 0.32 -11.10 9.13
C GLY A 82 0.41 -9.65 9.62
N ASN A 83 1.62 -9.17 9.85
CA ASN A 83 1.93 -7.81 10.29
C ASN A 83 2.38 -6.87 9.16
N LYS A 84 2.15 -7.28 7.92
CA LYS A 84 2.42 -6.52 6.70
C LYS A 84 1.11 -6.03 6.08
N PHE A 85 1.08 -4.77 5.67
CA PHE A 85 -0.08 -4.15 5.03
C PHE A 85 0.34 -3.55 3.71
N TYR A 86 -0.41 -3.86 2.65
CA TYR A 86 -0.13 -3.43 1.29
C TYR A 86 -1.31 -2.62 0.77
N PHE A 87 -1.06 -1.39 0.32
CA PHE A 87 -2.05 -0.53 -0.32
C PHE A 87 -1.59 -0.18 -1.73
N GLU A 88 -2.24 -0.78 -2.73
CA GLU A 88 -1.95 -0.57 -4.16
C GLU A 88 -2.80 0.57 -4.72
N TYR A 89 -2.13 1.47 -5.43
CA TYR A 89 -2.71 2.58 -6.16
C TYR A 89 -2.48 2.42 -7.66
N ALA A 90 -3.14 3.29 -8.44
CA ALA A 90 -2.96 3.39 -9.88
C ALA A 90 -1.47 3.36 -10.31
N SER A 91 -1.20 2.63 -11.40
CA SER A 91 0.16 2.46 -11.94
C SER A 91 1.14 1.76 -10.98
N LYS A 92 0.65 0.83 -10.15
CA LYS A 92 1.50 -0.02 -9.28
C LYS A 92 2.33 0.78 -8.27
N GLN A 93 1.79 1.92 -7.83
CA GLN A 93 2.33 2.67 -6.69
C GLN A 93 1.86 1.97 -5.42
N ILE A 94 2.75 1.75 -4.45
CA ILE A 94 2.42 1.01 -3.23
C ILE A 94 2.83 1.79 -1.99
N ILE A 95 1.95 1.76 -0.99
CA ILE A 95 2.35 1.99 0.40
C ILE A 95 2.37 0.63 1.09
N TYR A 96 3.55 0.20 1.53
CA TYR A 96 3.74 -0.97 2.36
C TYR A 96 4.01 -0.54 3.79
N ILE A 97 3.37 -1.19 4.76
CA ILE A 97 3.58 -0.95 6.20
C ILE A 97 3.96 -2.26 6.84
N TYR A 98 5.07 -2.25 7.56
CA TYR A 98 5.50 -3.31 8.45
C TYR A 98 5.37 -2.85 9.91
N THR A 99 4.66 -3.64 10.71
CA THR A 99 4.55 -3.42 12.14
C THR A 99 5.21 -4.54 12.91
N SER A 100 6.39 -4.31 13.51
CA SER A 100 6.99 -5.28 14.44
C SER A 100 6.07 -5.53 15.64
N TYR A 101 6.17 -6.71 16.25
CA TYR A 101 5.42 -7.08 17.46
C TYR A 101 5.83 -6.19 18.65
N LYS A 102 4.92 -6.00 19.63
CA LYS A 102 5.18 -5.09 20.76
C LYS A 102 6.43 -5.49 21.54
N ASN A 103 6.67 -6.78 21.70
CA ASN A 103 7.82 -7.36 22.41
C ASN A 103 9.10 -7.50 21.56
N GLU A 104 9.10 -7.06 20.31
CA GLU A 104 10.27 -7.14 19.43
C GLU A 104 10.82 -5.77 19.05
N GLY A 105 12.13 -5.73 18.79
CA GLY A 105 12.83 -4.53 18.32
C GLY A 105 12.92 -3.40 19.36
N LYS A 106 13.72 -2.38 19.03
CA LYS A 106 13.78 -1.12 19.78
C LYS A 106 13.23 -0.02 18.90
N GLU A 107 12.26 0.70 19.42
CA GLU A 107 11.74 1.91 18.81
C GLU A 107 12.69 3.08 19.10
N SER A 108 12.94 3.88 18.06
CA SER A 108 13.50 5.22 18.21
C SER A 108 12.39 6.26 18.08
N ASP A 109 12.50 7.37 18.79
CA ASP A 109 11.63 8.54 18.56
C ASP A 109 11.96 9.24 17.23
N ASN A 110 13.15 8.98 16.68
CA ASN A 110 13.64 9.61 15.48
C ASN A 110 13.19 8.81 14.24
N TRP A 111 12.11 9.30 13.64
CA TRP A 111 11.70 8.85 12.32
C TRP A 111 12.55 9.48 11.23
N GLU A 112 12.88 8.69 10.23
CA GLU A 112 13.73 9.11 9.13
C GLU A 112 13.23 8.60 7.79
N VAL A 113 13.49 9.39 6.75
CA VAL A 113 13.24 9.01 5.36
C VAL A 113 14.58 8.67 4.73
N ARG A 114 14.72 7.47 4.19
CA ARG A 114 15.94 6.97 3.56
C ARG A 114 15.67 6.45 2.17
N ASP A 115 16.70 6.50 1.33
CA ASP A 115 16.75 5.72 0.10
C ASP A 115 16.93 4.25 0.43
N LEU A 116 16.31 3.39 -0.39
CA LEU A 116 16.62 1.96 -0.38
C LEU A 116 17.80 1.71 -1.31
N GLU A 117 18.70 0.83 -0.88
CA GLU A 117 19.67 0.27 -1.80
C GLU A 117 18.92 -0.45 -2.94
N GLU A 118 19.47 -0.33 -4.14
CA GLU A 118 18.91 -0.94 -5.35
C GLU A 118 18.68 -2.46 -5.13
N GLY A 119 17.44 -2.92 -5.39
CA GLY A 119 17.04 -4.32 -5.26
C GLY A 119 16.66 -4.78 -3.85
N LYS A 120 16.81 -3.95 -2.80
CA LYS A 120 16.34 -4.30 -1.44
C LYS A 120 14.83 -4.17 -1.28
N ASP A 121 14.17 -3.37 -2.11
CA ASP A 121 12.71 -3.25 -2.20
C ASP A 121 12.03 -4.59 -2.50
N PHE A 122 12.63 -5.43 -3.35
CA PHE A 122 12.14 -6.77 -3.69
C PHE A 122 11.87 -7.62 -2.45
N SER A 123 12.77 -7.56 -1.44
CA SER A 123 12.61 -8.35 -0.21
C SER A 123 11.35 -8.03 0.60
N TYR A 124 10.77 -6.82 0.43
CA TYR A 124 9.56 -6.40 1.13
C TYR A 124 8.28 -6.72 0.36
N LEU A 125 8.36 -6.78 -0.97
CA LEU A 125 7.21 -6.89 -1.87
C LEU A 125 7.10 -8.24 -2.57
N ASP A 126 8.13 -9.09 -2.56
CA ASP A 126 8.12 -10.39 -3.28
C ASP A 126 6.91 -11.25 -2.91
N GLU A 127 6.64 -11.42 -1.61
CA GLU A 127 5.46 -12.16 -1.14
C GLU A 127 4.16 -11.60 -1.73
N TYR A 128 4.04 -10.27 -1.82
CA TYR A 128 2.86 -9.61 -2.38
C TYR A 128 2.79 -9.73 -3.91
N TRP A 129 3.89 -9.51 -4.62
CA TRP A 129 3.87 -9.57 -6.08
C TRP A 129 3.71 -10.99 -6.59
N THR A 130 4.50 -11.92 -6.06
CA THR A 130 4.56 -13.30 -6.50
C THR A 130 3.30 -14.05 -6.07
N ASN A 131 2.90 -13.98 -4.79
CA ASN A 131 1.83 -14.82 -4.28
C ASN A 131 0.44 -14.19 -4.43
N GLU A 132 0.31 -12.86 -4.33
CA GLU A 132 -1.01 -12.20 -4.32
C GLU A 132 -1.41 -11.59 -5.66
N ARG A 133 -0.46 -11.08 -6.43
CA ARG A 133 -0.75 -10.43 -7.73
C ARG A 133 -0.34 -11.27 -8.93
N GLY A 134 0.45 -12.33 -8.73
CA GLY A 134 0.99 -13.17 -9.80
C GLY A 134 1.81 -12.38 -10.82
N TYR A 135 2.55 -11.38 -10.34
CA TYR A 135 3.26 -10.41 -11.18
C TYR A 135 4.78 -10.58 -11.07
N ASN A 136 5.49 -10.49 -12.19
CA ASN A 136 6.95 -10.46 -12.20
C ASN A 136 7.46 -9.01 -12.08
N GLU A 137 8.10 -8.69 -10.96
CA GLU A 137 8.55 -7.34 -10.62
C GLU A 137 9.69 -6.81 -11.50
N ASP A 138 10.51 -7.68 -12.12
CA ASP A 138 11.67 -7.29 -12.94
C ASP A 138 11.28 -6.35 -14.09
N ASP A 139 10.10 -6.59 -14.67
CA ASP A 139 9.57 -5.77 -15.76
C ASP A 139 9.02 -4.42 -15.28
N LEU A 140 8.65 -4.33 -14.00
CA LEU A 140 8.13 -3.13 -13.36
C LEU A 140 9.28 -2.19 -13.01
N TYR A 141 10.37 -2.74 -12.44
CA TYR A 141 11.58 -2.01 -12.09
C TYR A 141 12.22 -1.34 -13.31
N LYS A 142 12.42 -2.10 -14.41
CA LYS A 142 13.02 -1.58 -15.65
C LYS A 142 12.24 -0.42 -16.28
N ARG A 143 10.91 -0.42 -16.15
CA ARG A 143 10.02 0.58 -16.76
C ARG A 143 9.85 1.87 -15.95
N ASN A 144 10.32 1.89 -14.71
CA ASN A 144 9.96 2.93 -13.74
C ASN A 144 11.15 3.57 -13.03
N LYS A 145 12.32 3.64 -13.69
CA LYS A 145 13.56 4.17 -13.11
C LYS A 145 13.47 5.60 -12.55
N GLU A 146 12.55 6.42 -13.05
CA GLU A 146 12.34 7.81 -12.58
C GLU A 146 11.36 7.91 -11.40
N ARG A 147 10.84 6.78 -10.91
CA ARG A 147 9.87 6.75 -9.82
C ARG A 147 10.61 6.79 -8.49
N ILE A 148 9.92 7.34 -7.50
CA ILE A 148 10.47 7.52 -6.16
C ILE A 148 10.12 6.29 -5.32
N THR A 149 11.17 5.64 -4.81
CA THR A 149 11.05 4.60 -3.79
C THR A 149 11.78 5.07 -2.53
N LYS A 150 11.07 5.16 -1.40
CA LYS A 150 11.60 5.68 -0.14
C LYS A 150 11.12 4.86 1.05
N PHE A 151 11.98 4.75 2.05
CA PHE A 151 11.70 4.04 3.28
C PHE A 151 11.56 5.04 4.43
N TYR A 152 10.46 4.97 5.17
CA TYR A 152 10.20 5.79 6.35
C TYR A 152 10.15 4.88 7.57
N THR A 153 11.07 5.05 8.51
CA THR A 153 11.24 4.10 9.63
C THR A 153 11.74 4.80 10.88
N ASN A 154 11.54 4.14 12.02
CA ASN A 154 12.18 4.47 13.29
C ASN A 154 12.96 3.28 13.89
N GLY A 155 13.37 2.33 13.03
CA GLY A 155 14.04 1.10 13.40
C GLY A 155 13.11 -0.06 13.76
N LYS A 156 11.96 0.21 14.40
CA LYS A 156 10.97 -0.83 14.76
C LYS A 156 9.84 -0.96 13.75
N TYR A 157 9.31 0.17 13.30
CA TYR A 157 8.24 0.22 12.30
C TYR A 157 8.82 0.72 10.99
N ALA A 158 8.25 0.26 9.89
CA ALA A 158 8.73 0.61 8.56
C ALA A 158 7.57 0.84 7.61
N ILE A 159 7.67 1.90 6.81
CA ILE A 159 6.73 2.22 5.75
C ILE A 159 7.52 2.43 4.47
N LEU A 160 7.24 1.62 3.46
CA LEU A 160 7.84 1.74 2.13
C LEU A 160 6.85 2.44 1.19
N LEU A 161 7.29 3.56 0.64
CA LEU A 161 6.70 4.20 -0.53
C LEU A 161 7.38 3.61 -1.75
N TYR A 162 6.70 2.75 -2.50
CA TYR A 162 7.30 2.05 -3.64
C TYR A 162 6.73 2.54 -4.97
N ASN A 163 7.63 2.79 -5.93
CA ASN A 163 7.29 3.13 -7.31
C ASN A 163 6.37 4.37 -7.41
N ILE A 164 6.53 5.33 -6.50
CA ILE A 164 5.68 6.52 -6.41
C ILE A 164 6.00 7.49 -7.55
N LYS A 165 4.96 8.03 -8.21
CA LYS A 165 5.18 9.09 -9.19
C LYS A 165 5.68 10.34 -8.47
N GLU A 166 6.65 11.05 -9.05
CA GLU A 166 7.20 12.26 -8.45
C GLU A 166 6.12 13.25 -7.97
N LYS A 167 5.12 13.54 -8.82
CA LYS A 167 3.99 14.41 -8.47
C LYS A 167 3.11 13.92 -7.30
N ASN A 168 3.11 12.63 -7.02
CA ASN A 168 2.34 12.01 -5.94
C ASN A 168 3.17 11.83 -4.67
N TYR A 169 4.49 11.99 -4.74
CA TYR A 169 5.36 11.73 -3.60
C TYR A 169 5.08 12.64 -2.40
N PRO A 170 4.97 13.97 -2.54
CA PRO A 170 4.67 14.83 -1.39
C PRO A 170 3.41 14.43 -0.61
N PRO A 171 2.21 14.26 -1.23
CA PRO A 171 1.03 13.86 -0.48
C PRO A 171 1.10 12.44 0.10
N PHE A 172 1.83 11.52 -0.55
CA PHE A 172 2.07 10.19 0.00
C PHE A 172 2.94 10.24 1.25
N LEU A 173 4.04 11.00 1.19
CA LEU A 173 4.95 11.20 2.32
C LEU A 173 4.23 11.82 3.52
N GLU A 174 3.44 12.88 3.29
CA GLU A 174 2.69 13.53 4.37
C GLU A 174 1.65 12.59 4.99
N SER A 175 1.02 11.72 4.19
CA SER A 175 0.09 10.72 4.70
C SER A 175 0.79 9.73 5.64
N ILE A 176 1.95 9.19 5.24
CA ILE A 176 2.61 8.16 6.05
C ILE A 176 3.24 8.70 7.34
N LYS A 177 3.62 9.99 7.38
CA LYS A 177 4.08 10.67 8.61
C LYS A 177 3.02 10.76 9.70
N THR A 178 1.76 10.45 9.38
CA THR A 178 0.67 10.38 10.37
C THR A 178 0.60 9.05 11.12
N PHE A 179 1.47 8.09 10.79
CA PHE A 179 1.54 6.81 11.48
C PHE A 179 1.78 7.01 12.99
N ARG A 180 0.91 6.43 13.82
CA ARG A 180 1.01 6.48 15.28
C ARG A 180 0.67 5.12 15.86
N VAL A 181 1.52 4.64 16.76
CA VAL A 181 1.25 3.45 17.57
C VAL A 181 0.36 3.82 18.76
N LYS A 182 -0.50 2.89 19.16
CA LYS A 182 -1.41 3.02 20.31
C LYS A 182 -1.05 2.06 21.44
#